data_AF-A0A6V7U1J0-F1
#
_entry.id   AF-A0A6V7U1J0-F1
#
_cell.length_a   1.000
_cell.length_b   1.000
_cell.length_c   1.000
_cell.angle_alpha   90.00
_cell.angle_beta   90.00
_cell.angle_gamma   90.00
#
_symmetry.space_group_name_H-M   'P 1'
#
loop_
_entity.id
_entity.type
_entity.pdbx_description
1 polymer ?
#
loop_
_entity_poly.entity_id
_entity_poly.type
_entity_poly.pdbx_seq_one_letter_code
_entity_poly.pdbx_strand_id
1 'polypeptide(L)'
;MSSDSELWKKASEAFKFIDIQKYLNVEGRQLKIYETAEGTLFNQEVIEKNADIIEIPKNIKRDYSFASYKDQLADLQLRKEIADKNRKDGILTEKQKKAVELELKNEEEIRKSLKQLHDLFEGKVKLLFMACKKEPQFAFTYINIFYDYIVPLIKSPLVAKIAVRGYLSYRDAIFEVTSDDLCKTN
;
A
#
# COMPACT_ATOMS: atom_id res chain seq x y z
N MET A 1 21.76 -2.48 -42.26
CA MET A 1 20.88 -2.97 -41.18
C MET A 1 21.72 -3.23 -39.93
N SER A 2 22.13 -2.16 -39.25
CA SER A 2 22.70 -2.26 -37.91
C SER A 2 22.61 -0.87 -37.30
N SER A 3 21.62 -0.69 -36.45
CA SER A 3 21.50 0.47 -35.58
C SER A 3 20.60 0.00 -34.45
N ASP A 4 21.16 -0.79 -33.55
CA ASP A 4 20.50 -1.05 -32.28
C ASP A 4 20.09 0.29 -31.68
N SER A 5 18.81 0.47 -31.39
CA SER A 5 18.34 1.68 -30.73
C SER A 5 18.96 1.79 -29.33
N GLU A 6 19.62 2.92 -29.07
CA GLU A 6 20.14 3.26 -27.76
C GLU A 6 19.00 3.39 -26.72
N LEU A 7 17.82 3.83 -27.16
CA LEU A 7 16.67 4.07 -26.30
C LEU A 7 16.01 2.75 -25.88
N TRP A 8 15.90 1.79 -26.79
CA TRP A 8 15.44 0.44 -26.47
C TRP A 8 16.46 -0.36 -25.64
N LYS A 9 17.77 -0.14 -25.84
CA LYS A 9 18.82 -0.67 -24.96
C LYS A 9 18.65 -0.17 -23.53
N LYS A 10 18.48 1.14 -23.34
CA LYS A 10 18.23 1.74 -22.01
C LYS A 10 16.95 1.21 -21.37
N ALA A 11 15.88 1.05 -22.16
CA ALA A 11 14.65 0.42 -21.67
C ALA A 11 14.90 -1.02 -21.23
N SER A 12 15.54 -1.84 -22.08
CA SER A 12 15.89 -3.23 -21.77
C SER A 12 16.70 -3.35 -20.47
N GLU A 13 17.73 -2.53 -20.31
CA GLU A 13 18.55 -2.48 -19.09
C GLU A 13 17.73 -2.10 -17.86
N ALA A 14 16.81 -1.15 -17.98
CA ALA A 14 15.96 -0.74 -16.87
C ALA A 14 15.02 -1.87 -16.39
N PHE A 15 14.58 -2.75 -17.30
CA PHE A 15 13.72 -3.90 -16.98
C PHE A 15 14.50 -5.10 -16.42
N LYS A 16 15.78 -5.30 -16.80
CA LYS A 16 16.60 -6.43 -16.31
C LYS A 16 16.69 -6.53 -14.79
N PHE A 17 16.66 -5.40 -14.08
CA PHE A 17 16.80 -5.35 -12.62
C PHE A 17 15.46 -5.42 -11.87
N ILE A 18 14.34 -5.62 -12.58
CA ILE A 18 13.03 -5.71 -11.95
C ILE A 18 12.84 -7.11 -11.38
N ASP A 19 12.68 -7.19 -10.06
CA ASP A 19 12.19 -8.40 -9.40
C ASP A 19 10.65 -8.45 -9.45
N ILE A 20 10.11 -9.31 -10.31
CA ILE A 20 8.67 -9.48 -10.52
C ILE A 20 7.97 -9.97 -9.25
N GLN A 21 8.64 -10.83 -8.46
CA GLN A 21 8.03 -11.43 -7.26
C GLN A 21 7.71 -10.36 -6.22
N LYS A 22 8.54 -9.31 -6.12
CA LYS A 22 8.31 -8.18 -5.22
C LYS A 22 7.00 -7.43 -5.51
N TYR A 23 6.58 -7.36 -6.77
CA TYR A 23 5.32 -6.72 -7.17
C TYR A 23 4.12 -7.65 -7.03
N LEU A 24 4.32 -8.96 -7.15
CA LEU A 24 3.25 -9.96 -7.00
C LEU A 24 2.93 -10.25 -5.54
N ASN A 25 3.93 -10.22 -4.66
CA ASN A 25 3.79 -10.53 -3.23
C ASN A 25 3.30 -9.35 -2.38
N VAL A 26 2.80 -8.28 -3.00
CA VAL A 26 2.24 -7.15 -2.26
C VAL A 26 0.94 -7.60 -1.58
N GLU A 27 0.94 -7.58 -0.25
CA GLU A 27 -0.23 -8.00 0.52
C GLU A 27 -1.40 -7.03 0.35
N GLY A 28 -2.62 -7.57 0.30
CA GLY A 28 -3.84 -6.76 0.21
C GLY A 28 -4.00 -5.75 1.36
N ARG A 29 -3.45 -6.05 2.55
CA ARG A 29 -3.47 -5.13 3.69
C ARG A 29 -2.58 -3.90 3.43
N GLN A 30 -1.38 -4.11 2.88
CA GLN A 30 -0.43 -3.04 2.58
C GLN A 30 -1.00 -2.09 1.51
N LEU A 31 -1.74 -2.62 0.54
CA LEU A 31 -2.45 -1.82 -0.46
C LEU A 31 -3.52 -0.92 0.16
N LYS A 32 -4.32 -1.46 1.09
CA LYS A 32 -5.32 -0.65 1.78
C LYS A 32 -4.67 0.48 2.59
N ILE A 33 -3.53 0.22 3.23
CA ILE A 33 -2.74 1.25 3.92
C ILE A 33 -2.26 2.33 2.94
N TYR A 34 -1.83 1.92 1.74
CA TYR A 34 -1.42 2.83 0.68
C TYR A 34 -2.58 3.67 0.11
N GLU A 35 -3.77 3.08 -0.03
CA GLU A 35 -4.98 3.79 -0.48
C GLU A 35 -5.56 4.73 0.59
N THR A 36 -5.23 4.50 1.87
CA THR A 36 -5.68 5.33 2.98
C THR A 36 -4.93 6.67 2.99
N ALA A 37 -5.68 7.77 3.17
CA ALA A 37 -5.14 9.13 3.19
C ALA A 37 -4.03 9.31 4.25
N GLU A 38 -3.02 10.12 3.92
CA GLU A 38 -1.93 10.44 4.84
C GLU A 38 -2.47 11.05 6.13
N GLY A 39 -1.99 10.55 7.28
CA GLY A 39 -2.42 10.99 8.61
C GLY A 39 -3.66 10.26 9.16
N THR A 40 -4.31 9.39 8.38
CA THR A 40 -5.40 8.55 8.88
C THR A 40 -4.87 7.16 9.22
N LEU A 41 -5.05 6.73 10.48
CA LEU A 41 -4.68 5.38 10.93
C LEU A 41 -5.60 4.35 10.27
N PHE A 42 -5.02 3.46 9.47
CA PHE A 42 -5.77 2.36 8.86
C PHE A 42 -6.11 1.29 9.92
N ASN A 43 -5.15 0.95 10.79
CA ASN A 43 -5.32 -0.06 11.83
C ASN A 43 -5.95 0.49 13.11
N GLN A 44 -7.25 0.82 13.08
CA GLN A 44 -7.99 1.31 14.24
C GLN A 44 -8.09 0.29 15.39
N GLU A 45 -7.93 -1.02 15.10
CA GLU A 45 -7.94 -2.08 16.11
C GLU A 45 -6.83 -1.92 17.17
N VAL A 46 -5.76 -1.18 16.88
CA VAL A 46 -4.66 -0.93 17.82
C VAL A 46 -5.14 -0.12 19.02
N ILE A 47 -6.13 0.75 18.81
CA ILE A 47 -6.73 1.56 19.86
C ILE A 47 -7.50 0.67 20.84
N GLU A 48 -8.23 -0.32 20.31
CA GLU A 48 -9.01 -1.27 21.10
C GLU A 48 -8.12 -2.26 21.87
N LYS A 49 -7.06 -2.76 21.23
CA LYS A 49 -6.10 -3.70 21.85
C LYS A 49 -5.28 -3.06 22.98
N ASN A 50 -5.00 -1.76 22.86
CA ASN A 50 -4.28 -0.99 23.89
C ASN A 50 -5.20 -0.18 24.81
N ALA A 51 -6.53 -0.38 24.70
CA ALA A 51 -7.43 0.16 25.71
C ALA A 51 -7.05 -0.49 27.04
N ASP A 52 -6.77 0.33 28.05
CA ASP A 52 -6.51 -0.17 29.39
C ASP A 52 -7.73 -1.01 29.79
N ILE A 53 -7.57 -2.34 29.80
CA ILE A 53 -8.45 -3.20 30.57
C ILE A 53 -8.34 -2.62 31.97
N ILE A 54 -9.46 -2.20 32.55
CA ILE A 54 -9.51 -1.72 33.92
C ILE A 54 -9.05 -2.91 34.78
N GLU A 55 -7.73 -3.01 35.00
CA GLU A 55 -7.15 -4.04 35.84
C GLU A 55 -7.62 -3.72 37.23
N ILE A 56 -8.54 -4.55 37.72
CA ILE A 56 -8.89 -4.56 39.14
C ILE A 56 -7.56 -4.81 39.85
N PRO A 57 -7.07 -3.87 40.67
CA PRO A 57 -5.79 -4.05 41.33
C PRO A 57 -5.86 -5.35 42.14
N LYS A 58 -5.08 -6.36 41.75
CA LYS A 58 -4.98 -7.66 42.45
C LYS A 58 -4.49 -7.51 43.90
N ASN A 59 -4.06 -6.31 44.28
CA ASN A 59 -3.56 -5.97 45.60
C ASN A 59 -4.59 -5.24 46.48
N ILE A 60 -5.89 -5.56 46.34
CA ILE A 60 -6.88 -5.23 47.37
C ILE A 60 -6.56 -6.13 48.57
N LYS A 61 -5.85 -5.57 49.55
CA LYS A 61 -5.76 -6.17 50.88
C LYS A 61 -7.19 -6.38 51.39
N ARG A 62 -7.51 -7.60 51.82
CA ARG A 62 -8.79 -7.96 52.44
C ARG A 62 -8.94 -7.24 53.79
N ASP A 63 -9.22 -5.95 53.76
CA ASP A 63 -9.67 -5.24 54.95
C ASP A 63 -11.19 -5.35 55.00
N TYR A 64 -11.70 -6.15 55.93
CA TYR A 64 -13.10 -6.57 56.10
C TYR A 64 -14.05 -5.46 56.63
N SER A 65 -13.82 -4.20 56.24
CA SER A 65 -14.73 -3.10 56.58
C SER A 65 -15.72 -2.84 55.44
N PHE A 66 -17.01 -2.94 55.74
CA PHE A 66 -18.10 -2.73 54.78
C PHE A 66 -18.07 -1.33 54.14
N ALA A 67 -17.54 -0.33 54.84
CA ALA A 67 -17.32 1.01 54.31
C ALA A 67 -16.22 1.03 53.23
N SER A 68 -15.07 0.40 53.51
CA SER A 68 -13.95 0.28 52.56
C SER A 68 -14.33 -0.48 51.30
N TYR A 69 -15.16 -1.53 51.43
CA TYR A 69 -15.66 -2.27 50.27
C TYR A 69 -16.59 -1.43 49.38
N LYS A 70 -17.49 -0.64 49.98
CA LYS A 70 -18.34 0.28 49.23
C LYS A 70 -17.52 1.37 48.52
N ASP A 71 -16.52 1.92 49.19
CA ASP A 71 -15.64 2.93 48.62
C ASP A 71 -14.81 2.36 47.45
N GLN A 72 -14.29 1.13 47.57
CA GLN A 72 -13.61 0.44 46.47
C GLN A 72 -14.54 0.16 45.27
N LEU A 73 -15.81 -0.18 45.54
CA LEU A 73 -16.80 -0.40 44.49
C LEU A 73 -17.16 0.91 43.77
N ALA A 74 -17.27 2.00 44.52
CA ALA A 74 -17.52 3.34 43.99
C ALA A 74 -16.33 3.84 43.15
N ASP A 75 -15.10 3.63 43.61
CA ASP A 75 -13.89 3.93 42.83
C ASP A 75 -13.82 3.13 41.52
N LEU A 76 -14.21 1.85 41.55
CA LEU A 76 -14.30 1.01 40.35
C LEU A 76 -15.38 1.50 39.37
N GLN A 77 -16.53 1.95 39.89
CA GLN A 77 -17.60 2.53 39.07
C GLN A 77 -17.19 3.87 38.46
N LEU A 78 -16.56 4.75 39.25
CA LEU A 78 -16.06 6.05 38.80
C LEU A 78 -15.02 5.89 37.67
N ARG A 79 -14.12 4.91 37.80
CA ARG A 79 -13.13 4.59 36.75
C ARG A 79 -13.78 4.08 35.46
N LYS A 80 -14.85 3.29 35.57
CA LYS A 80 -15.62 2.83 34.40
C LYS A 80 -16.32 4.00 33.70
N GLU A 81 -16.95 4.88 34.45
CA GLU A 81 -17.62 6.06 33.87
C GLU A 81 -16.64 7.02 33.19
N ILE A 82 -15.45 7.22 33.78
CA ILE A 82 -14.38 8.02 33.15
C ILE A 82 -13.88 7.34 31.87
N ALA A 83 -13.68 6.02 31.88
CA ALA A 83 -13.27 5.28 30.69
C ALA A 83 -14.34 5.32 29.58
N ASP A 84 -15.61 5.22 29.93
CA ASP A 84 -16.72 5.29 28.97
C ASP A 84 -16.94 6.71 28.43
N LYS A 85 -16.72 7.75 29.24
CA LYS A 85 -16.68 9.14 28.76
C LYS A 85 -15.49 9.37 27.84
N ASN A 86 -14.29 8.93 28.21
CA ASN A 86 -13.10 9.08 27.36
C ASN A 86 -13.23 8.33 26.03
N ARG A 87 -13.93 7.17 26.02
CA ARG A 87 -14.30 6.46 24.78
C ARG A 87 -15.29 7.25 23.92
N LYS A 88 -16.27 7.91 24.53
CA LYS A 88 -17.25 8.76 23.83
C LYS A 88 -16.63 10.06 23.31
N ASP A 89 -15.68 10.63 24.05
CA ASP A 89 -15.01 11.89 23.74
C ASP A 89 -13.77 11.70 22.85
N GLY A 90 -13.39 10.45 22.51
CA GLY A 90 -12.23 10.14 21.68
C GLY A 90 -10.87 10.45 22.34
N ILE A 91 -10.84 10.60 23.66
CA ILE A 91 -9.63 10.94 24.42
C ILE A 91 -8.80 9.67 24.61
N LEU A 92 -7.79 9.49 23.76
CA LEU A 92 -6.83 8.39 23.85
C LEU A 92 -5.98 8.50 25.12
N THR A 93 -5.79 7.40 25.84
CA THR A 93 -4.84 7.33 26.96
C THR A 93 -3.40 7.48 26.46
N GLU A 94 -2.45 7.87 27.31
CA GLU A 94 -1.05 8.07 26.88
C GLU A 94 -0.43 6.82 26.25
N LYS A 95 -0.82 5.62 26.70
CA LYS A 95 -0.41 4.34 26.09
C LYS A 95 -1.00 4.16 24.69
N GLN A 96 -2.29 4.45 24.52
CA GLN A 96 -2.95 4.40 23.23
C GLN A 96 -2.36 5.42 22.24
N LYS A 97 -2.05 6.65 22.69
CA LYS A 97 -1.40 7.66 21.87
C LYS A 97 -0.04 7.18 21.36
N LYS A 98 0.80 6.63 22.24
CA LYS A 98 2.09 6.05 21.85
C LYS A 98 1.94 4.88 20.88
N ALA A 99 0.95 4.01 21.08
CA ALA A 99 0.67 2.89 20.18
C ALA A 99 0.20 3.36 18.81
N VAL A 100 -0.66 4.38 18.75
CA VAL A 100 -1.12 5.01 17.51
C VAL A 100 0.03 5.69 16.78
N GLU A 101 0.89 6.43 17.48
CA GLU A 101 2.08 7.06 16.87
C GLU A 101 3.04 6.02 16.29
N LEU A 102 3.23 4.88 16.96
CA LEU A 102 4.08 3.80 16.46
C LEU A 102 3.48 3.15 15.21
N GLU A 103 2.19 2.82 15.23
CA GLU A 103 1.52 2.24 14.06
C GLU A 103 1.45 3.22 12.89
N LEU A 104 1.24 4.51 13.14
CA LEU A 104 1.29 5.53 12.08
C LEU A 104 2.65 5.58 11.41
N LYS A 105 3.75 5.46 12.18
CA LYS A 105 5.10 5.38 11.61
C LYS A 105 5.28 4.11 10.76
N ASN A 106 4.80 2.97 11.25
CA ASN A 106 4.84 1.70 10.50
C ASN A 106 4.05 1.81 9.18
N GLU A 107 2.83 2.35 9.23
CA GLU A 107 1.98 2.58 8.05
C GLU A 107 2.61 3.58 7.07
N GLU A 108 3.27 4.63 7.59
CA GLU A 108 3.99 5.61 6.77
C GLU A 108 5.18 4.98 6.04
N GLU A 109 5.95 4.12 6.70
CA GLU A 109 7.05 3.38 6.08
C GLU A 109 6.56 2.44 4.97
N ILE A 110 5.46 1.70 5.22
CA ILE A 110 4.82 0.86 4.20
C ILE A 110 4.37 1.71 3.00
N ARG A 111 3.71 2.85 3.25
CA ARG A 111 3.25 3.77 2.20
C ARG A 111 4.42 4.30 1.38
N LYS A 112 5.51 4.72 2.01
CA LYS A 112 6.73 5.19 1.33
C LYS A 112 7.35 4.08 0.47
N SER A 113 7.48 2.87 1.01
CA SER A 113 8.02 1.71 0.29
C SER A 113 7.19 1.36 -0.95
N LEU A 114 5.87 1.29 -0.81
CA LEU A 114 4.96 1.01 -1.93
C LEU A 114 4.96 2.13 -2.97
N LYS A 115 4.99 3.40 -2.53
CA LYS A 115 5.09 4.55 -3.44
C LYS A 115 6.38 4.52 -4.25
N GLN A 116 7.51 4.25 -3.61
CA GLN A 116 8.79 4.11 -4.28
C GLN A 116 8.76 2.98 -5.32
N LEU A 117 8.19 1.82 -4.97
CA LEU A 117 8.03 0.70 -5.92
C LEU A 117 7.17 1.09 -7.12
N HIS A 118 6.04 1.73 -6.87
CA HIS A 118 5.13 2.20 -7.90
C HIS A 118 5.84 3.20 -8.84
N ASP A 119 6.49 4.23 -8.28
CA ASP A 119 7.16 5.29 -9.06
C ASP A 119 8.35 4.74 -9.86
N LEU A 120 9.11 3.80 -9.28
CA LEU A 120 10.20 3.10 -9.96
C LEU A 120 9.70 2.30 -11.16
N PHE A 121 8.53 1.67 -11.06
CA PHE A 121 7.94 0.95 -12.18
C PHE A 121 7.36 1.92 -13.22
N GLU A 122 6.65 2.96 -12.77
CA GLU A 122 6.07 3.98 -13.65
C GLU A 122 7.14 4.65 -14.51
N GLY A 123 8.29 5.01 -13.92
CA GLY A 123 9.41 5.59 -14.66
C GLY A 123 9.92 4.68 -15.79
N LYS A 124 9.98 3.37 -15.55
CA LYS A 124 10.43 2.38 -16.54
C LYS A 124 9.41 2.21 -17.66
N VAL A 125 8.11 2.14 -17.32
CA VAL A 125 7.05 2.06 -18.32
C VAL A 125 6.95 3.36 -19.13
N LYS A 126 7.27 4.53 -18.56
CA LYS A 126 7.37 5.79 -19.32
C LYS A 126 8.51 5.75 -20.35
N LEU A 127 9.68 5.21 -20.00
CA LEU A 127 10.78 5.01 -20.95
C LEU A 127 10.36 4.07 -22.09
N LEU A 128 9.70 2.97 -21.74
CA LEU A 128 9.15 2.01 -22.69
C LEU A 128 8.12 2.66 -23.64
N PHE A 129 7.21 3.46 -23.09
CA PHE A 129 6.22 4.20 -23.86
C PHE A 129 6.87 5.14 -24.87
N MET A 130 7.91 5.86 -24.47
CA MET A 130 8.68 6.72 -25.36
C MET A 130 9.37 5.91 -26.47
N ALA A 131 9.86 4.71 -26.15
CA ALA A 131 10.47 3.79 -27.11
C ALA A 131 9.47 3.32 -28.17
N CYS A 132 8.32 2.82 -27.72
CA CYS A 132 7.22 2.41 -28.59
C CYS A 132 6.77 3.53 -29.52
N LYS A 133 6.68 4.77 -29.03
CA LYS A 133 6.24 5.93 -29.84
C LYS A 133 7.26 6.43 -30.84
N LYS A 134 8.54 6.49 -30.46
CA LYS A 134 9.59 7.08 -31.32
C LYS A 134 10.11 6.09 -32.33
N GLU A 135 10.27 4.83 -31.92
CA GLU A 135 10.94 3.81 -32.71
C GLU A 135 10.17 2.48 -32.66
N PRO A 136 8.95 2.46 -33.23
CA PRO A 136 8.08 1.27 -33.21
C PRO A 136 8.72 0.07 -33.93
N GLN A 137 9.56 0.32 -34.93
CA GLN A 137 10.27 -0.70 -35.71
C GLN A 137 11.13 -1.69 -34.89
N PHE A 138 11.58 -1.30 -33.69
CA PHE A 138 12.35 -2.18 -32.81
C PHE A 138 11.50 -2.88 -31.74
N ALA A 139 10.20 -2.58 -31.63
CA ALA A 139 9.34 -3.14 -30.60
C ALA A 139 9.30 -4.68 -30.66
N PHE A 140 9.31 -5.26 -31.86
CA PHE A 140 9.34 -6.71 -32.06
C PHE A 140 10.69 -7.33 -31.64
N THR A 141 11.81 -6.63 -31.86
CA THR A 141 13.15 -7.08 -31.44
C THR A 141 13.24 -7.21 -29.91
N TYR A 142 12.57 -6.32 -29.18
CA TYR A 142 12.56 -6.29 -27.71
C TYR A 142 11.29 -6.89 -27.11
N ILE A 143 10.67 -7.85 -27.80
CA ILE A 143 9.42 -8.48 -27.34
C ILE A 143 9.57 -9.28 -26.03
N ASN A 144 10.79 -9.70 -25.70
CA ASN A 144 11.06 -10.38 -24.43
C ASN A 144 10.69 -9.51 -23.22
N ILE A 145 10.89 -8.18 -23.31
CA ILE A 145 10.52 -7.26 -22.22
C ILE A 145 9.01 -7.35 -21.94
N PHE A 146 8.23 -7.49 -23.00
CA PHE A 146 6.78 -7.60 -22.90
C PHE A 146 6.34 -8.90 -22.23
N TYR A 147 6.85 -10.05 -22.69
CA TYR A 147 6.48 -11.35 -22.13
C TYR A 147 7.04 -11.59 -20.73
N ASP A 148 8.29 -11.21 -20.49
CA ASP A 148 8.98 -11.52 -19.24
C ASP A 148 8.55 -10.58 -18.11
N TYR A 149 8.24 -9.30 -18.40
CA TYR A 149 7.95 -8.32 -17.35
C TYR A 149 6.53 -7.76 -17.44
N ILE A 150 6.10 -7.23 -18.58
CA ILE A 150 4.82 -6.51 -18.67
C ILE A 150 3.65 -7.46 -18.41
N VAL A 151 3.60 -8.62 -19.07
CA VAL A 151 2.48 -9.57 -18.93
C VAL A 151 2.32 -10.10 -17.50
N PRO A 152 3.37 -10.57 -16.80
CA PRO A 152 3.25 -10.99 -15.41
C PRO A 152 2.80 -9.88 -14.47
N LEU A 153 3.29 -8.65 -14.69
CA LEU A 153 3.00 -7.51 -13.82
C LEU A 153 1.57 -6.97 -13.95
N ILE A 154 0.80 -7.37 -14.98
CA ILE A 154 -0.64 -7.09 -15.06
C ILE A 154 -1.39 -7.72 -13.87
N LYS A 155 -0.90 -8.84 -13.34
CA LYS A 155 -1.50 -9.51 -12.18
C LYS A 155 -1.20 -8.79 -10.86
N SER A 156 -0.21 -7.89 -10.83
CA SER A 156 0.15 -7.19 -9.61
C SER A 156 -0.92 -6.18 -9.23
N PRO A 157 -1.47 -6.24 -8.02
CA PRO A 157 -2.50 -5.30 -7.58
C PRO A 157 -1.99 -3.84 -7.45
N LEU A 158 -0.68 -3.64 -7.25
CA LEU A 158 -0.08 -2.31 -7.14
C LEU A 158 0.10 -1.63 -8.51
N VAL A 159 0.60 -2.38 -9.50
CA VAL A 159 1.05 -1.81 -10.79
C VAL A 159 0.22 -2.24 -12.00
N ALA A 160 -0.86 -3.01 -11.82
CA ALA A 160 -1.71 -3.51 -12.90
C ALA A 160 -2.11 -2.42 -13.91
N LYS A 161 -2.58 -1.27 -13.42
CA LYS A 161 -3.03 -0.15 -14.27
C LYS A 161 -1.91 0.38 -15.17
N ILE A 162 -0.68 0.45 -14.64
CA ILE A 162 0.49 0.91 -15.39
C ILE A 162 0.95 -0.17 -16.37
N ALA A 163 0.99 -1.43 -15.94
CA ALA A 163 1.37 -2.55 -16.78
C ALA A 163 0.43 -2.68 -18.00
N VAL A 164 -0.88 -2.50 -17.81
CA VAL A 164 -1.87 -2.47 -18.89
C VAL A 164 -1.60 -1.32 -19.87
N ARG A 165 -1.23 -0.12 -19.39
CA ARG A 165 -0.83 0.97 -20.29
C ARG A 165 0.41 0.60 -21.10
N GLY A 166 1.41 -0.02 -20.47
CA GLY A 166 2.60 -0.54 -21.14
C GLY A 166 2.24 -1.58 -22.22
N TYR A 167 1.34 -2.51 -21.89
CA TYR A 167 0.81 -3.51 -22.83
C TYR A 167 0.17 -2.86 -24.06
N LEU A 168 -0.74 -1.91 -23.86
CA LEU A 168 -1.44 -1.23 -24.96
C LEU A 168 -0.45 -0.46 -25.84
N SER A 169 0.55 0.17 -25.23
CA SER A 169 1.57 0.92 -25.96
C SER A 169 2.47 0.02 -26.81
N TYR A 170 2.76 -1.19 -26.34
CA TYR A 170 3.46 -2.22 -27.12
C TYR A 170 2.60 -2.73 -28.28
N ARG A 171 1.32 -3.00 -28.01
CA ARG A 171 0.36 -3.42 -29.02
C ARG A 171 0.29 -2.40 -30.15
N ASP A 172 0.10 -1.12 -29.81
CA ASP A 172 -0.04 -0.04 -30.78
C ASP A 172 1.25 0.22 -31.59
N ALA A 173 2.42 -0.19 -31.08
CA ALA A 173 3.68 -0.07 -31.79
C ALA A 173 3.97 -1.26 -32.73
N ILE A 174 3.44 -2.44 -32.41
CA ILE A 174 3.65 -3.67 -33.19
C ILE A 174 2.57 -3.86 -34.25
N PHE A 175 1.32 -3.61 -33.89
CA PHE A 175 0.17 -3.77 -34.75
C PHE A 175 -0.26 -2.40 -35.28
N GLU A 176 -0.36 -2.29 -36.59
CA GLU A 176 -0.99 -1.12 -37.20
C GLU A 176 -2.46 -1.05 -36.78
N VAL A 177 -2.96 0.17 -36.56
CA VAL A 177 -4.37 0.43 -36.29
C VAL A 177 -5.15 -0.08 -37.50
N THR A 178 -5.76 -1.25 -37.34
CA THR A 178 -6.54 -1.88 -38.40
C THR A 178 -7.94 -1.26 -38.36
N SER A 179 -8.65 -1.23 -39.49
CA SER A 179 -10.01 -0.70 -39.59
C SER A 179 -11.03 -1.34 -38.62
N ASP A 180 -10.69 -2.49 -38.04
CA ASP A 180 -11.47 -3.22 -37.05
C ASP A 180 -11.25 -2.75 -35.59
N ASP A 181 -10.44 -1.71 -35.37
CA ASP A 181 -10.29 -1.11 -34.04
C ASP A 181 -11.60 -0.44 -33.59
N LEU A 182 -12.41 -1.20 -32.84
CA LEU A 182 -13.71 -0.79 -32.26
C LEU A 182 -13.64 0.49 -31.39
N CYS A 183 -12.44 0.97 -31.05
CA CYS A 183 -12.22 2.16 -30.24
C CYS A 183 -12.23 3.48 -31.04
N LYS A 184 -12.29 3.47 -32.38
CA LYS A 184 -12.35 4.68 -33.21
C LYS A 184 -13.69 4.82 -33.93
N THR A 185 -14.78 4.88 -33.17
CA THR A 185 -16.03 5.47 -33.66
C THR A 185 -16.51 6.47 -32.61
N ASN A 186 -16.10 7.73 -32.78
CA ASN A 186 -16.79 8.98 -32.40
C ASN A 186 -15.90 10.18 -32.76
#